data_AF-A0A8X8IJC7-F1
#
_entry.id   AF-A0A8X8IJC7-F1
#
_cell.length_a   1.000
_cell.length_b   1.000
_cell.length_c   1.000
_cell.angle_alpha   90.00
_cell.angle_beta   90.00
_cell.angle_gamma   90.00
#
_symmetry.space_group_name_H-M   'P 1'
#
loop_
_entity.id
_entity.type
_entity.pdbx_description
1 polymer ?
#
loop_
_entity_poly.entity_id
_entity_poly.type
_entity_poly.pdbx_seq_one_letter_code
_entity_poly.pdbx_strand_id
1 'polypeptide(L)'
;MKQLISFCALIAAVSALLLIGNSCSKSSGSNSPGSGNNTSGTTAQAAYDNQSGGIYKGTLTGSSGYFVVNLQAAKPYVVYQWTDPASASDSLPAASLGNWQSGQALSKALFTGTSGAKIWFSVTATGSNPSIDSVYFPSHQGPVYAAIAKETSSNPVRVYQGSASPVSSNGGKCVNAVVNVWTAGSSAMGTYLATTGEHGGGTGTVSGNQVQMSMGGESGSLTISSDASSITGTVTGNGTTSTCSHNISLKRIF
;
A
#
# COMPACT_ATOMS: atom_id res chain seq x y z
N MET A 1 -0.81 72.86 19.99
CA MET A 1 -0.10 73.03 21.28
C MET A 1 -0.04 71.67 21.98
N LYS A 2 1.09 71.37 22.65
CA LYS A 2 1.28 70.73 23.98
C LYS A 2 0.27 69.64 24.44
N GLN A 3 0.63 68.50 25.05
CA GLN A 3 1.87 67.77 25.40
C GLN A 3 1.43 66.31 25.73
N LEU A 4 2.16 65.19 25.56
CA LEU A 4 3.60 64.87 25.43
C LEU A 4 4.35 64.66 26.78
N ILE A 5 3.98 63.58 27.50
CA ILE A 5 4.65 62.94 28.68
C ILE A 5 4.23 61.44 28.66
N SER A 6 5.00 60.36 28.81
CA SER A 6 6.44 60.03 29.04
C SER A 6 6.87 59.57 30.45
N PHE A 7 7.70 58.50 30.52
CA PHE A 7 8.22 57.77 31.71
C PHE A 7 7.15 57.02 32.56
N CYS A 8 7.39 55.89 33.23
CA CYS A 8 8.59 55.18 33.72
C CYS A 8 8.59 53.67 33.32
N ALA A 9 9.72 53.04 32.99
CA ALA A 9 10.74 52.43 33.88
C ALA A 9 10.20 51.23 34.70
N LEU A 10 10.58 49.98 34.35
CA LEU A 10 11.83 49.29 34.71
C LEU A 10 11.69 48.45 36.00
N ILE A 11 11.35 47.17 35.86
CA ILE A 11 11.66 46.12 36.85
C ILE A 11 12.39 45.00 36.11
N ALA A 12 13.53 44.58 36.63
CA ALA A 12 14.36 43.52 36.06
C ALA A 12 14.91 42.61 37.17
N ALA A 13 15.31 41.40 36.75
CA ALA A 13 16.12 40.42 37.48
C ALA A 13 15.47 39.53 38.57
N VAL A 14 16.22 38.47 38.89
CA VAL A 14 16.12 37.53 40.03
C VAL A 14 15.00 36.47 39.99
N SER A 15 15.25 35.38 39.24
CA SER A 15 15.26 33.97 39.73
C SER A 15 15.37 33.03 38.50
N ALA A 16 16.52 32.48 38.11
CA ALA A 16 17.48 31.63 38.82
C ALA A 16 16.99 30.18 39.06
N LEU A 17 17.65 29.26 38.33
CA LEU A 17 17.97 27.88 38.73
C LEU A 17 16.83 26.86 38.95
N LEU A 18 16.36 26.25 37.86
CA LEU A 18 15.85 24.86 37.86
C LEU A 18 16.58 24.01 36.78
N LEU A 19 17.85 23.72 37.04
CA LEU A 19 18.59 22.67 36.34
C LEU A 19 18.36 21.33 37.05
N ILE A 20 17.40 20.55 36.56
CA ILE A 20 17.24 19.13 36.94
C ILE A 20 17.48 18.31 35.67
N GLY A 21 18.50 17.44 35.72
CA GLY A 21 19.07 16.85 34.51
C GLY A 21 18.31 15.65 33.96
N ASN A 22 18.04 15.66 32.65
CA ASN A 22 17.74 14.44 31.91
C ASN A 22 19.04 13.63 31.76
N SER A 23 19.20 12.63 32.63
CA SER A 23 20.28 11.64 32.51
C SER A 23 19.99 10.70 31.34
N CYS A 24 20.43 11.08 30.14
CA CYS A 24 20.41 10.20 28.97
C CYS A 24 21.41 9.05 29.16
N SER A 25 20.96 7.97 29.81
CA SER A 25 21.71 6.72 29.93
C SER A 25 22.05 6.18 28.54
N LYS A 26 23.30 6.35 28.11
CA LYS A 26 23.79 5.92 26.79
C LYS A 26 23.90 4.39 26.75
N SER A 27 22.77 3.72 26.52
CA SER A 27 22.70 2.28 26.34
C SER A 27 23.62 1.86 25.19
N SER A 28 24.58 0.98 25.46
CA SER A 28 25.49 0.40 24.48
C SER A 28 24.75 -0.59 23.59
N GLY A 29 24.06 -0.07 22.58
CA GLY A 29 23.35 -0.88 21.58
C GLY A 29 24.32 -1.73 20.77
N SER A 30 24.14 -3.05 20.82
CA SER A 30 24.83 -4.00 19.96
C SER A 30 24.33 -3.85 18.51
N ASN A 31 25.25 -3.96 17.54
CA ASN A 31 24.91 -3.95 16.12
C ASN A 31 24.19 -5.24 15.73
N SER A 32 22.87 -5.29 15.90
CA SER A 32 22.02 -6.26 15.21
C SER A 32 21.83 -5.84 13.74
N PRO A 33 21.88 -6.78 12.77
CA PRO A 33 21.61 -6.46 11.37
C PRO A 33 20.18 -5.95 11.20
N GLY A 34 19.98 -5.07 10.21
CA GLY A 34 18.78 -4.22 10.13
C GLY A 34 17.46 -4.99 10.04
N SER A 35 16.69 -4.94 11.13
CA SER A 35 15.25 -5.20 11.07
C SER A 35 14.58 -4.20 10.13
N GLY A 36 13.71 -4.67 9.23
CA GLY A 36 13.01 -3.83 8.26
C GLY A 36 12.26 -2.71 8.97
N ASN A 37 12.54 -1.46 8.61
CA ASN A 37 11.98 -0.30 9.31
C ASN A 37 10.48 -0.18 9.03
N ASN A 38 9.65 -0.61 9.99
CA ASN A 38 8.19 -0.58 9.92
C ASN A 38 7.67 0.86 10.07
N THR A 39 7.98 1.71 9.09
CA THR A 39 7.48 3.09 9.03
C THR A 39 5.98 3.06 8.75
N SER A 40 5.17 3.23 9.79
CA SER A 40 3.71 3.29 9.71
C SER A 40 3.15 4.58 9.09
N GLY A 41 4.02 5.55 8.77
CA GLY A 41 3.70 6.82 8.12
C GLY A 41 3.66 6.76 6.60
N THR A 42 3.07 7.79 6.01
CA THR A 42 2.93 8.00 4.57
C THR A 42 4.25 8.44 3.93
N THR A 43 4.53 8.00 2.70
CA THR A 43 5.61 8.55 1.87
C THR A 43 5.10 9.55 0.82
N ALA A 44 3.79 9.68 0.63
CA ALA A 44 3.17 10.74 -0.17
C ALA A 44 3.31 12.14 0.46
N GLN A 45 3.50 13.16 -0.37
CA GLN A 45 3.55 14.57 0.04
C GLN A 45 2.20 15.26 -0.24
N ALA A 46 1.73 16.08 0.70
CA ALA A 46 0.41 16.73 0.65
C ALA A 46 0.16 17.57 -0.61
N ALA A 47 1.22 18.16 -1.20
CA ALA A 47 1.17 18.90 -2.46
C ALA A 47 0.59 18.09 -3.63
N TYR A 48 0.67 16.75 -3.57
CA TYR A 48 0.19 15.86 -4.62
C TYR A 48 -1.14 15.18 -4.29
N ASP A 49 -1.72 15.33 -3.10
CA ASP A 49 -2.89 14.53 -2.65
C ASP A 49 -4.08 14.61 -3.62
N ASN A 50 -4.31 15.76 -4.26
CA ASN A 50 -5.37 15.99 -5.25
C ASN A 50 -4.86 16.13 -6.71
N GLN A 51 -3.70 15.57 -7.03
CA GLN A 51 -3.08 15.60 -8.36
C GLN A 51 -2.64 14.21 -8.85
N SER A 52 -2.34 14.05 -10.13
CA SER A 52 -1.82 12.80 -10.71
C SER A 52 -0.41 12.41 -10.23
N GLY A 53 0.37 13.33 -9.65
CA GLY A 53 1.60 13.02 -8.93
C GLY A 53 1.39 12.24 -7.63
N GLY A 54 2.45 12.12 -6.83
CA GLY A 54 2.41 11.46 -5.53
C GLY A 54 2.91 10.01 -5.56
N ILE A 55 2.41 9.20 -4.62
CA ILE A 55 2.78 7.78 -4.45
C ILE A 55 1.54 6.91 -4.67
N TYR A 56 1.72 5.80 -5.39
CA TYR A 56 0.71 4.76 -5.55
C TYR A 56 1.34 3.43 -5.12
N LYS A 57 0.61 2.60 -4.37
CA LYS A 57 1.08 1.29 -3.90
C LYS A 57 0.07 0.22 -4.31
N GLY A 58 0.56 -0.99 -4.56
CA GLY A 58 -0.30 -2.06 -5.04
C GLY A 58 0.31 -3.46 -4.99
N THR A 59 -0.51 -4.44 -5.35
CA THR A 59 -0.20 -5.87 -5.35
C THR A 59 -0.24 -6.43 -6.77
N LEU A 60 0.52 -7.49 -7.01
CA LEU A 60 0.52 -8.30 -8.22
C LEU A 60 0.08 -9.73 -7.87
N THR A 61 -0.95 -10.22 -8.56
CA THR A 61 -1.59 -11.52 -8.35
C THR A 61 -1.43 -12.35 -9.63
N GLY A 62 -0.80 -13.51 -9.49
CA GLY A 62 -0.13 -14.24 -10.58
C GLY A 62 1.01 -15.07 -9.98
N SER A 63 2.00 -14.38 -9.43
CA SER A 63 3.18 -14.94 -8.76
C SER A 63 3.52 -14.23 -7.42
N SER A 64 2.49 -13.69 -6.74
CA SER A 64 2.59 -12.96 -5.46
C SER A 64 3.65 -11.84 -5.45
N GLY A 65 3.29 -10.64 -5.89
CA GLY A 65 4.21 -9.49 -5.88
C GLY A 65 3.58 -8.21 -5.34
N TYR A 66 4.41 -7.16 -5.26
CA TYR A 66 3.99 -5.81 -4.91
C TYR A 66 4.71 -4.78 -5.76
N PHE A 67 4.19 -3.56 -5.80
CA PHE A 67 4.84 -2.45 -6.48
C PHE A 67 4.50 -1.09 -5.86
N VAL A 68 5.35 -0.10 -6.17
CA VAL A 68 5.19 1.31 -5.83
C VAL A 68 5.45 2.14 -7.07
N VAL A 69 4.46 2.92 -7.51
CA VAL A 69 4.62 3.99 -8.51
C VAL A 69 4.96 5.27 -7.76
N ASN A 70 6.08 5.90 -8.11
CA ASN A 70 6.47 7.20 -7.57
C ASN A 70 6.45 8.26 -8.66
N LEU A 71 5.44 9.11 -8.63
CA LEU A 71 5.23 10.24 -9.55
C LEU A 71 5.50 11.61 -8.90
N GLN A 72 6.01 11.63 -7.67
CA GLN A 72 6.50 12.84 -6.98
C GLN A 72 8.03 12.98 -7.02
N ALA A 73 8.75 11.97 -7.54
CA ALA A 73 10.19 12.03 -7.75
C ALA A 73 10.56 12.86 -8.99
N ALA A 74 11.71 13.54 -8.94
CA ALA A 74 12.26 14.32 -10.07
C ALA A 74 12.56 13.47 -11.33
N LYS A 75 12.60 12.13 -11.19
CA LYS A 75 12.50 11.16 -12.28
C LYS A 75 11.47 10.11 -11.86
N PRO A 76 10.24 10.11 -12.41
CA PRO A 76 9.23 9.15 -12.01
C PRO A 76 9.60 7.70 -12.36
N TYR A 77 9.19 6.76 -11.50
CA TYR A 77 9.55 5.35 -11.61
C TYR A 77 8.48 4.41 -11.03
N VAL A 78 8.56 3.13 -11.39
CA VAL A 78 7.92 2.02 -10.67
C VAL A 78 9.00 1.12 -10.09
N VAL A 79 8.91 0.77 -8.81
CA VAL A 79 9.64 -0.39 -8.25
C VAL A 79 8.63 -1.51 -8.07
N TYR A 80 8.96 -2.73 -8.48
CA TYR A 80 8.23 -3.94 -8.09
C TYR A 80 9.16 -4.93 -7.39
N GLN A 81 8.56 -5.87 -6.66
CA GLN A 81 9.23 -7.07 -6.18
C GLN A 81 8.27 -8.26 -6.23
N TRP A 82 8.76 -9.39 -6.73
CA TRP A 82 8.13 -10.69 -6.59
C TRP A 82 8.52 -11.38 -5.27
N THR A 83 7.57 -12.11 -4.69
CA THR A 83 7.82 -13.00 -3.55
C THR A 83 7.92 -14.47 -3.98
N ASP A 84 7.39 -14.86 -5.15
CA ASP A 84 7.60 -16.19 -5.76
C ASP A 84 7.75 -16.11 -7.29
N PRO A 85 8.91 -16.43 -7.91
CA PRO A 85 10.17 -16.75 -7.26
C PRO A 85 10.71 -15.53 -6.51
N ALA A 86 11.18 -15.76 -5.28
CA ALA A 86 11.68 -14.72 -4.41
C ALA A 86 12.87 -13.95 -5.02
N SER A 87 13.02 -12.68 -4.62
CA SER A 87 14.12 -11.75 -4.94
C SER A 87 14.13 -11.08 -6.33
N ALA A 88 13.21 -11.40 -7.24
CA ALA A 88 13.10 -10.67 -8.49
C ALA A 88 12.46 -9.27 -8.28
N SER A 89 13.32 -8.24 -8.18
CA SER A 89 12.94 -6.82 -8.09
C SER A 89 13.66 -5.98 -9.15
N ASP A 90 13.00 -4.96 -9.69
CA ASP A 90 13.57 -4.03 -10.68
C ASP A 90 13.02 -2.62 -10.44
N SER A 91 13.74 -1.61 -10.94
CA SER A 91 13.34 -0.21 -10.92
C SER A 91 13.15 0.28 -12.34
N LEU A 92 11.89 0.49 -12.72
CA LEU A 92 11.47 0.86 -14.06
C LEU A 92 11.36 2.39 -14.13
N PRO A 93 12.33 3.11 -14.72
CA PRO A 93 12.11 4.51 -15.04
C PRO A 93 10.96 4.67 -16.04
N ALA A 94 10.29 5.83 -15.97
CA ALA A 94 9.32 6.24 -16.96
C ALA A 94 9.95 6.31 -18.36
N ALA A 95 9.49 5.46 -19.29
CA ALA A 95 9.97 5.45 -20.67
C ALA A 95 9.18 6.40 -21.59
N SER A 96 8.07 6.97 -21.10
CA SER A 96 7.03 7.60 -21.93
C SER A 96 6.46 8.92 -21.39
N LEU A 97 6.93 9.43 -20.25
CA LEU A 97 6.34 10.63 -19.62
C LEU A 97 6.71 11.96 -20.29
N GLY A 98 7.86 12.05 -20.98
CA GLY A 98 8.25 13.26 -21.73
C GLY A 98 8.20 14.54 -20.88
N ASN A 99 7.33 15.47 -21.27
CA ASN A 99 7.11 16.76 -20.60
C ASN A 99 5.91 16.74 -19.62
N TRP A 100 5.47 15.56 -19.16
CA TRP A 100 4.35 15.42 -18.22
C TRP A 100 4.58 16.19 -16.91
N GLN A 101 3.50 16.74 -16.37
CA GLN A 101 3.48 17.42 -15.08
C GLN A 101 2.34 16.91 -14.21
N SER A 102 2.57 16.86 -12.89
CA SER A 102 1.53 16.53 -11.92
C SER A 102 0.31 17.44 -12.06
N GLY A 103 -0.88 16.85 -12.07
CA GLY A 103 -2.14 17.50 -12.45
C GLY A 103 -2.59 17.16 -13.87
N GLN A 104 -1.71 16.61 -14.73
CA GLN A 104 -2.09 16.06 -16.03
C GLN A 104 -2.42 14.56 -15.91
N ALA A 105 -3.50 14.10 -16.54
CA ALA A 105 -3.85 12.67 -16.56
C ALA A 105 -2.78 11.83 -17.29
N LEU A 106 -2.64 10.58 -16.88
CA LEU A 106 -1.82 9.57 -17.56
C LEU A 106 -2.72 8.47 -18.13
N SER A 107 -2.44 8.06 -19.35
CA SER A 107 -3.13 6.98 -20.06
C SER A 107 -2.09 6.04 -20.66
N LYS A 108 -2.00 4.83 -20.10
CA LYS A 108 -1.08 3.75 -20.52
C LYS A 108 0.38 4.21 -20.57
N ALA A 109 0.81 4.98 -19.57
CA ALA A 109 2.20 5.37 -19.39
C ALA A 109 3.06 4.12 -19.17
N LEU A 110 3.95 3.84 -20.12
CA LEU A 110 4.89 2.73 -20.09
C LEU A 110 6.11 3.07 -19.20
N PHE A 111 6.35 2.19 -18.24
CA PHE A 111 7.58 2.06 -17.46
C PHE A 111 8.29 0.78 -17.91
N THR A 112 9.60 0.85 -18.17
CA THR A 112 10.40 -0.31 -18.65
C THR A 112 11.58 -0.56 -17.72
N GLY A 113 11.77 -1.80 -17.29
CA GLY A 113 12.86 -2.23 -16.40
C GLY A 113 14.10 -2.72 -17.12
N THR A 114 15.21 -2.80 -16.39
CA THR A 114 16.48 -3.36 -16.90
C THR A 114 16.37 -4.84 -17.25
N SER A 115 15.48 -5.56 -16.56
CA SER A 115 15.08 -6.95 -16.83
C SER A 115 14.25 -7.14 -18.11
N GLY A 116 13.85 -6.06 -18.79
CA GLY A 116 12.85 -6.10 -19.86
C GLY A 116 11.40 -6.19 -19.38
N ALA A 117 11.17 -6.13 -18.06
CA ALA A 117 9.85 -5.94 -17.46
C ALA A 117 9.17 -4.66 -17.97
N LYS A 118 7.84 -4.69 -18.12
CA LYS A 118 7.03 -3.56 -18.58
C LYS A 118 5.74 -3.45 -17.78
N ILE A 119 5.43 -2.24 -17.34
CA ILE A 119 4.20 -1.91 -16.62
C ILE A 119 3.57 -0.71 -17.34
N TRP A 120 2.27 -0.82 -17.65
CA TRP A 120 1.46 0.27 -18.17
C TRP A 120 0.54 0.79 -17.07
N PHE A 121 0.64 2.07 -16.77
CA PHE A 121 -0.12 2.72 -15.70
C PHE A 121 -0.98 3.87 -16.25
N SER A 122 -2.20 4.01 -15.76
CA SER A 122 -3.07 5.16 -15.99
C SER A 122 -3.53 5.77 -14.67
N VAL A 123 -3.80 7.08 -14.68
CA VAL A 123 -4.48 7.78 -13.58
C VAL A 123 -5.11 9.07 -14.08
N THR A 124 -6.23 9.49 -13.49
CA THR A 124 -6.84 10.79 -13.82
C THR A 124 -6.00 11.96 -13.30
N ALA A 125 -6.29 13.17 -13.80
CA ALA A 125 -5.63 14.43 -13.43
C ALA A 125 -5.54 14.68 -11.91
N THR A 126 -6.52 14.20 -11.13
CA THR A 126 -6.60 14.35 -9.66
C THR A 126 -5.86 13.26 -8.88
N GLY A 127 -5.30 12.26 -9.56
CA GLY A 127 -4.79 11.04 -8.92
C GLY A 127 -5.88 10.01 -8.58
N SER A 128 -7.13 10.30 -8.92
CA SER A 128 -8.25 9.37 -8.76
C SER A 128 -8.22 8.28 -9.84
N ASN A 129 -8.86 7.14 -9.56
CA ASN A 129 -8.95 5.98 -10.46
C ASN A 129 -7.60 5.56 -11.07
N PRO A 130 -6.55 5.28 -10.27
CA PRO A 130 -5.33 4.68 -10.77
C PRO A 130 -5.60 3.25 -11.27
N SER A 131 -4.97 2.87 -12.38
CA SER A 131 -5.01 1.51 -12.92
C SER A 131 -3.63 1.06 -13.38
N ILE A 132 -3.45 -0.26 -13.40
CA ILE A 132 -2.38 -0.92 -14.13
C ILE A 132 -3.05 -1.65 -15.28
N ASP A 133 -2.85 -1.14 -16.50
CA ASP A 133 -3.63 -1.53 -17.69
C ASP A 133 -3.08 -2.79 -18.35
N SER A 134 -1.80 -3.09 -18.08
CA SER A 134 -1.09 -4.27 -18.56
C SER A 134 0.21 -4.43 -17.77
N VAL A 135 0.67 -5.67 -17.62
CA VAL A 135 1.94 -6.03 -17.01
C VAL A 135 2.58 -7.14 -17.85
N TYR A 136 3.89 -7.04 -18.08
CA TYR A 136 4.68 -8.05 -18.77
C TYR A 136 6.02 -8.25 -18.05
N PHE A 137 6.37 -9.50 -17.76
CA PHE A 137 7.69 -9.89 -17.26
C PHE A 137 8.22 -11.04 -18.13
N PRO A 138 9.43 -10.97 -18.70
CA PRO A 138 9.95 -12.02 -19.59
C PRO A 138 10.01 -13.43 -18.98
N SER A 139 10.09 -13.55 -17.65
CA SER A 139 10.13 -14.81 -16.92
C SER A 139 8.77 -15.31 -16.42
N HIS A 140 7.67 -14.58 -16.63
CA HIS A 140 6.34 -14.96 -16.16
C HIS A 140 5.44 -15.39 -17.32
N GLN A 141 4.95 -16.63 -17.28
CA GLN A 141 3.93 -17.11 -18.21
C GLN A 141 2.55 -17.06 -17.53
N GLY A 142 1.54 -16.60 -18.27
CA GLY A 142 0.19 -16.39 -17.74
C GLY A 142 -0.09 -14.94 -17.29
N PRO A 143 -1.35 -14.63 -16.93
CA PRO A 143 -1.79 -13.28 -16.62
C PRO A 143 -1.26 -12.80 -15.26
N VAL A 144 -1.06 -11.49 -15.13
CA VAL A 144 -0.78 -10.80 -13.86
C VAL A 144 -1.86 -9.75 -13.63
N TYR A 145 -2.62 -9.93 -12.57
CA TYR A 145 -3.63 -8.97 -12.11
C TYR A 145 -3.01 -8.02 -11.10
N ALA A 146 -3.49 -6.77 -11.09
CA ALA A 146 -2.95 -5.74 -10.21
C ALA A 146 -4.07 -5.00 -9.47
N ALA A 147 -3.90 -4.83 -8.16
CA ALA A 147 -4.75 -3.98 -7.34
C ALA A 147 -3.91 -2.80 -6.83
N ILE A 148 -4.42 -1.58 -7.02
CA ILE A 148 -3.66 -0.35 -6.77
C ILE A 148 -4.49 0.69 -6.01
N ALA A 149 -3.84 1.43 -5.12
CA ALA A 149 -4.39 2.63 -4.50
C ALA A 149 -3.38 3.77 -4.53
N LYS A 150 -3.89 5.00 -4.51
CA LYS A 150 -3.09 6.19 -4.27
C LYS A 150 -2.89 6.38 -2.77
N GLU A 151 -1.66 6.66 -2.36
CA GLU A 151 -1.34 7.12 -1.01
C GLU A 151 -1.49 8.64 -0.92
N THR A 152 -2.06 9.11 0.18
CA THR A 152 -2.18 10.54 0.51
C THR A 152 -1.37 10.84 1.76
N SER A 153 -1.04 12.11 2.01
CA SER A 153 -0.28 12.55 3.18
C SER A 153 -0.94 12.26 4.54
N SER A 154 -2.21 11.87 4.54
CA SER A 154 -3.00 11.52 5.74
C SER A 154 -3.43 10.05 5.80
N ASN A 155 -3.47 9.34 4.67
CA ASN A 155 -3.92 7.94 4.60
C ASN A 155 -2.85 7.07 3.91
N PRO A 156 -2.07 6.28 4.68
CA PRO A 156 -1.12 5.35 4.10
C PRO A 156 -1.84 4.18 3.44
N VAL A 157 -1.36 3.76 2.27
CA VAL A 157 -1.77 2.51 1.62
C VAL A 157 -0.91 1.39 2.22
N ARG A 158 -1.54 0.55 3.05
CA ARG A 158 -0.91 -0.67 3.56
C ARG A 158 -1.18 -1.83 2.62
N VAL A 159 -0.17 -2.65 2.38
CA VAL A 159 -0.22 -3.76 1.41
C VAL A 159 0.01 -5.08 2.13
N TYR A 160 -0.84 -6.06 1.87
CA TYR A 160 -0.88 -7.37 2.52
C TYR A 160 -0.88 -8.51 1.50
N GLN A 161 -0.12 -9.56 1.77
CA GLN A 161 0.01 -10.74 0.91
C GLN A 161 -0.06 -12.03 1.73
N GLY A 162 -0.65 -13.08 1.18
CA GLY A 162 -0.71 -14.39 1.81
C GLY A 162 -1.64 -15.34 1.08
N SER A 163 -2.38 -16.16 1.83
CA SER A 163 -3.21 -17.22 1.27
C SER A 163 -4.62 -17.29 1.82
N ALA A 164 -5.50 -17.85 1.01
CA ALA A 164 -6.76 -18.47 1.39
C ALA A 164 -6.57 -20.00 1.46
N SER A 165 -7.06 -20.63 2.52
CA SER A 165 -7.11 -22.09 2.63
C SER A 165 -8.52 -22.57 3.00
N PRO A 166 -9.06 -23.61 2.34
CA PRO A 166 -10.39 -24.14 2.64
C PRO A 166 -10.58 -24.54 4.10
N VAL A 167 -11.70 -24.13 4.69
CA VAL A 167 -12.15 -24.53 6.04
C VAL A 167 -13.21 -25.62 5.96
N SER A 168 -14.14 -25.44 5.02
CA SER A 168 -15.22 -26.39 4.75
C SER A 168 -15.70 -26.21 3.31
N SER A 169 -16.06 -27.31 2.64
CA SER A 169 -16.66 -27.28 1.32
C SER A 169 -17.87 -28.21 1.27
N ASN A 170 -19.04 -27.70 0.88
CA ASN A 170 -20.13 -28.58 0.46
C ASN A 170 -20.05 -28.73 -1.07
N GLY A 171 -19.83 -29.95 -1.57
CA GLY A 171 -19.62 -30.20 -3.00
C GLY A 171 -18.19 -30.04 -3.53
N GLY A 172 -17.16 -29.96 -2.66
CA GLY A 172 -15.75 -30.21 -3.03
C GLY A 172 -15.05 -29.15 -3.89
N LYS A 173 -15.60 -27.94 -4.04
CA LYS A 173 -15.06 -26.88 -4.92
C LYS A 173 -14.09 -25.90 -4.27
N CYS A 174 -13.89 -25.96 -2.94
CA CYS A 174 -12.95 -25.06 -2.27
C CYS A 174 -11.51 -25.48 -2.52
N VAL A 175 -10.67 -24.51 -2.86
CA VAL A 175 -9.27 -24.72 -3.25
C VAL A 175 -8.39 -23.66 -2.58
N ASN A 176 -7.09 -23.92 -2.46
CA ASN A 176 -6.18 -22.89 -1.94
C ASN A 176 -6.05 -21.75 -2.96
N ALA A 177 -5.84 -20.53 -2.50
CA ALA A 177 -5.54 -19.39 -3.34
C ALA A 177 -4.44 -18.51 -2.75
N VAL A 178 -3.64 -17.89 -3.63
CA VAL A 178 -2.92 -16.66 -3.29
C VAL A 178 -3.95 -15.56 -3.11
N VAL A 179 -3.84 -14.77 -2.05
CA VAL A 179 -4.68 -13.60 -1.80
C VAL A 179 -3.79 -12.39 -1.49
N ASN A 180 -4.08 -11.28 -2.15
CA ASN A 180 -3.39 -10.02 -1.97
C ASN A 180 -4.42 -8.91 -1.71
N VAL A 181 -4.22 -8.07 -0.70
CA VAL A 181 -5.14 -7.00 -0.27
C VAL A 181 -4.37 -5.72 0.00
N TRP A 182 -4.94 -4.57 -0.34
CA TRP A 182 -4.51 -3.29 0.21
C TRP A 182 -5.61 -2.61 1.03
N THR A 183 -5.21 -1.74 1.96
CA THR A 183 -6.11 -0.88 2.76
C THR A 183 -5.63 0.57 2.70
N ALA A 184 -6.56 1.51 2.52
CA ALA A 184 -6.28 2.94 2.41
C ALA A 184 -7.46 3.74 2.99
N GLY A 185 -7.26 4.41 4.13
CA GLY A 185 -8.36 5.06 4.87
C GLY A 185 -9.46 4.06 5.23
N SER A 186 -10.70 4.36 4.84
CA SER A 186 -11.88 3.49 4.99
C SER A 186 -12.06 2.46 3.85
N SER A 187 -11.17 2.41 2.86
CA SER A 187 -11.31 1.58 1.66
C SER A 187 -10.32 0.42 1.65
N ALA A 188 -10.73 -0.70 1.06
CA ALA A 188 -9.86 -1.83 0.75
C ALA A 188 -10.17 -2.39 -0.64
N MET A 189 -9.19 -3.08 -1.23
CA MET A 189 -9.40 -3.91 -2.42
C MET A 189 -8.50 -5.13 -2.36
N GLY A 190 -9.02 -6.26 -2.84
CA GLY A 190 -8.35 -7.54 -2.84
C GLY A 190 -8.39 -8.21 -4.20
N THR A 191 -7.43 -9.11 -4.44
CA THR A 191 -7.36 -9.97 -5.61
C THR A 191 -6.91 -11.37 -5.19
N TYR A 192 -7.36 -12.39 -5.93
CA TYR A 192 -7.00 -13.78 -5.68
C TYR A 192 -6.59 -14.51 -6.96
N LEU A 193 -5.79 -15.56 -6.78
CA LEU A 193 -5.51 -16.59 -7.77
C LEU A 193 -5.56 -17.96 -7.08
N ALA A 194 -6.56 -18.75 -7.42
CA ALA A 194 -6.74 -20.11 -6.94
C ALA A 194 -5.76 -21.08 -7.63
N THR A 195 -5.46 -22.22 -6.98
CA THR A 195 -4.64 -23.30 -7.57
C THR A 195 -5.26 -23.96 -8.80
N THR A 196 -6.50 -23.62 -9.15
CA THR A 196 -7.20 -24.01 -10.38
C THR A 196 -6.96 -23.05 -11.56
N GLY A 197 -6.29 -21.91 -11.35
CA GLY A 197 -6.19 -20.82 -12.32
C GLY A 197 -7.39 -19.86 -12.32
N GLU A 198 -8.43 -20.14 -11.53
CA GLU A 198 -9.50 -19.17 -11.27
C GLU A 198 -8.94 -17.96 -10.53
N HIS A 199 -9.37 -16.77 -10.91
CA HIS A 199 -8.84 -15.50 -10.42
C HIS A 199 -9.94 -14.46 -10.38
N GLY A 200 -9.76 -13.45 -9.52
CA GLY A 200 -10.71 -12.36 -9.45
C GLY A 200 -10.23 -11.20 -8.59
N GLY A 201 -11.03 -10.14 -8.61
CA GLY A 201 -10.89 -8.99 -7.72
C GLY A 201 -12.10 -8.84 -6.79
N GLY A 202 -12.01 -7.87 -5.90
CA GLY A 202 -13.11 -7.53 -5.01
C GLY A 202 -12.81 -6.33 -4.14
N THR A 203 -13.84 -5.56 -3.78
CA THR A 203 -13.73 -4.37 -2.93
C THR A 203 -14.00 -4.70 -1.47
N GLY A 204 -13.59 -3.79 -0.58
CA GLY A 204 -13.91 -3.87 0.83
C GLY A 204 -13.90 -2.52 1.53
N THR A 205 -14.33 -2.51 2.78
CA THR A 205 -14.39 -1.32 3.65
C THR A 205 -13.70 -1.59 4.98
N VAL A 206 -12.88 -0.64 5.42
CA VAL A 206 -12.14 -0.69 6.69
C VAL A 206 -12.89 0.13 7.74
N SER A 207 -13.14 -0.47 8.91
CA SER A 207 -13.74 0.18 10.06
C SER A 207 -13.04 -0.28 11.34
N GLY A 208 -12.25 0.62 11.94
CA GLY A 208 -11.31 0.26 13.01
C GLY A 208 -10.36 -0.85 12.55
N ASN A 209 -10.30 -1.95 13.31
CA ASN A 209 -9.46 -3.11 12.97
C ASN A 209 -10.20 -4.17 12.14
N GLN A 210 -11.39 -3.89 11.58
CA GLN A 210 -12.11 -4.83 10.71
C GLN A 210 -12.08 -4.37 9.25
N VAL A 211 -11.89 -5.32 8.34
CA VAL A 211 -12.05 -5.14 6.89
C VAL A 211 -13.17 -6.06 6.44
N GLN A 212 -14.30 -5.49 6.00
CA GLN A 212 -15.33 -6.24 5.29
C GLN A 212 -14.88 -6.40 3.84
N MET A 213 -14.73 -7.63 3.36
CA MET A 213 -14.30 -7.93 1.99
C MET A 213 -15.42 -8.65 1.21
N SER A 214 -15.50 -8.39 -0.09
CA SER A 214 -16.31 -9.17 -1.04
C SER A 214 -15.46 -9.46 -2.29
N MET A 215 -15.07 -10.71 -2.51
CA MET A 215 -14.16 -11.17 -3.58
C MET A 215 -14.69 -12.47 -4.20
N GLY A 216 -14.74 -12.57 -5.54
CA GLY A 216 -15.12 -13.83 -6.22
C GLY A 216 -16.56 -14.33 -5.96
N GLY A 217 -17.43 -13.50 -5.39
CA GLY A 217 -18.75 -13.92 -4.90
C GLY A 217 -18.74 -14.46 -3.46
N GLU A 218 -17.58 -14.54 -2.82
CA GLU A 218 -17.44 -14.74 -1.38
C GLU A 218 -17.43 -13.39 -0.63
N SER A 219 -17.89 -13.37 0.62
CA SER A 219 -17.80 -12.19 1.49
C SER A 219 -17.48 -12.57 2.93
N GLY A 220 -16.92 -11.64 3.71
CA GLY A 220 -16.61 -11.89 5.12
C GLY A 220 -15.81 -10.77 5.80
N SER A 221 -15.57 -10.98 7.10
CA SER A 221 -14.88 -10.03 7.98
C SER A 221 -13.46 -10.49 8.26
N LEU A 222 -12.48 -9.63 8.00
CA LEU A 222 -11.07 -9.86 8.31
C LEU A 222 -10.60 -8.89 9.39
N THR A 223 -9.87 -9.40 10.38
CA THR A 223 -9.29 -8.60 11.48
C THR A 223 -7.85 -8.22 11.15
N ILE A 224 -7.56 -6.92 11.22
CA ILE A 224 -6.21 -6.35 11.21
C ILE A 224 -5.59 -6.52 12.60
N SER A 225 -4.35 -7.00 12.69
CA SER A 225 -3.64 -7.09 13.97
C SER A 225 -3.37 -5.71 14.58
N SER A 226 -3.17 -5.62 15.91
CA SER A 226 -3.03 -4.35 16.64
C SER A 226 -1.80 -3.50 16.26
N ASP A 227 -0.79 -4.14 15.67
CA ASP A 227 0.42 -3.53 15.09
C ASP A 227 0.31 -3.30 13.57
N ALA A 228 -0.85 -3.63 12.99
CA ALA A 228 -1.16 -3.70 11.57
C ALA A 228 -0.24 -4.62 10.73
N SER A 229 0.55 -5.52 11.32
CA SER A 229 1.48 -6.40 10.60
C SER A 229 0.82 -7.58 9.87
N SER A 230 -0.46 -7.87 10.13
CA SER A 230 -1.19 -8.97 9.51
C SER A 230 -2.69 -8.69 9.39
N ILE A 231 -3.35 -9.46 8.52
CA ILE A 231 -4.80 -9.55 8.39
C ILE A 231 -5.19 -11.03 8.41
N THR A 232 -6.13 -11.41 9.27
CA THR A 232 -6.64 -12.79 9.37
C THR A 232 -8.16 -12.82 9.49
N GLY A 233 -8.81 -13.88 9.03
CA GLY A 233 -10.27 -14.02 9.17
C GLY A 233 -10.83 -15.06 8.22
N THR A 234 -12.13 -14.97 7.95
CA THR A 234 -12.83 -15.95 7.09
C THR A 234 -13.71 -15.22 6.08
N VAL A 235 -13.62 -15.64 4.82
CA VAL A 235 -14.59 -15.29 3.75
C VAL A 235 -15.43 -16.53 3.41
N THR A 236 -16.65 -16.33 2.94
CA THR A 236 -17.58 -17.42 2.61
C THR A 236 -18.46 -17.04 1.43
N GLY A 237 -18.51 -17.90 0.42
CA GLY A 237 -19.39 -17.80 -0.73
C GLY A 237 -20.56 -18.78 -0.63
N ASN A 238 -21.78 -18.29 -0.84
CA ASN A 238 -22.97 -19.12 -0.99
C ASN A 238 -23.33 -19.26 -2.47
N GLY A 239 -22.62 -20.15 -3.17
CA GLY A 239 -22.99 -20.55 -4.53
C GLY A 239 -24.26 -21.39 -4.53
N THR A 240 -25.06 -21.31 -5.58
CA THR A 240 -26.36 -21.99 -5.72
C THR A 240 -26.31 -23.52 -5.55
N THR A 241 -25.14 -24.13 -5.73
CA THR A 241 -24.91 -25.58 -5.57
C THR A 241 -23.94 -25.93 -4.44
N SER A 242 -23.33 -24.95 -3.77
CA SER A 242 -22.17 -25.17 -2.90
C SER A 242 -21.83 -23.93 -2.07
N THR A 243 -21.88 -24.06 -0.74
CA THR A 243 -21.20 -23.12 0.16
C THR A 243 -19.71 -23.45 0.22
N CYS A 244 -18.88 -22.42 0.10
CA CYS A 244 -17.44 -22.50 0.26
C CYS A 244 -16.96 -21.48 1.31
N SER A 245 -15.94 -21.83 2.08
CA SER A 245 -15.42 -21.01 3.17
C SER A 245 -13.91 -21.13 3.27
N HIS A 246 -13.21 -20.00 3.31
CA HIS A 246 -11.75 -19.92 3.33
C HIS A 246 -11.24 -19.12 4.52
N ASN A 247 -10.27 -19.68 5.23
CA ASN A 247 -9.46 -18.95 6.19
C ASN A 247 -8.42 -18.14 5.43
N ILE A 248 -8.44 -16.83 5.66
CA ILE A 248 -7.51 -15.85 5.09
C ILE A 248 -6.40 -15.58 6.10
N SER A 249 -5.15 -15.60 5.64
CA SER A 249 -3.98 -15.24 6.46
C SER A 249 -2.97 -14.46 5.62
N LEU A 250 -2.88 -13.15 5.86
CA LEU A 250 -2.03 -12.21 5.13
C LEU A 250 -1.03 -11.52 6.05
N LYS A 251 0.18 -11.26 5.55
CA LYS A 251 1.22 -10.45 6.22
C LYS A 251 1.40 -9.12 5.50
N ARG A 252 1.66 -8.06 6.26
CA ARG A 252 1.94 -6.71 5.75
C ARG A 252 3.32 -6.66 5.12
N ILE A 253 3.41 -5.96 3.99
CA ILE A 253 4.62 -5.73 3.21
C ILE A 253 4.93 -4.22 3.12
N PHE A 254 3.90 -3.37 3.07
CA PHE A 254 3.97 -1.90 3.18
C PHE A 254 2.93 -1.37 4.16
#